data_AF-A0A3B8YLM1-F1
#
_entry.id   AF-A0A3B8YLM1-F1
#
_cell.length_a   1.000
_cell.length_b   1.000
_cell.length_c   1.000
_cell.angle_alpha   90.00
_cell.angle_beta   90.00
_cell.angle_gamma   90.00
#
_symmetry.space_group_name_H-M   'P 1'
#
loop_
_entity.id
_entity.type
_entity.pdbx_description
1 polymer ?
#
loop_
_entity_poly.entity_id
_entity_poly.type
_entity_poly.pdbx_seq_one_letter_code
_entity_poly.pdbx_strand_id
1 'polypeptide(L)' 'NLTAEATMGVEVTIGQGDAVKDVAFTSSVKAGVGGLAEGEINGRFALEGGPSVDASANFTPPGISDLLPE' A
#
# COMPACT_ATOMS: atom_id res chain seq x y z
N ASN A 1 20.96 -10.21 -0.26
CA ASN A 1 20.47 -8.89 -0.72
C ASN A 1 19.12 -8.65 -0.06
N LEU A 2 18.99 -7.55 0.69
CA LEU A 2 17.71 -7.09 1.24
C LEU A 2 17.21 -5.98 0.32
N THR A 3 16.08 -6.19 -0.35
CA THR A 3 15.43 -5.17 -1.15
C THR A 3 14.19 -4.69 -0.41
N ALA A 4 14.06 -3.36 -0.29
CA ALA A 4 12.89 -2.72 0.26
C ALA A 4 12.39 -1.69 -0.76
N GLU A 5 11.17 -1.87 -1.24
CA GLU A 5 10.49 -0.98 -2.17
C GLU A 5 9.29 -0.37 -1.44
N ALA A 6 9.15 0.95 -1.52
CA ALA A 6 8.02 1.67 -0.95
C ALA A 6 7.37 2.53 -2.04
N THR A 7 6.06 2.40 -2.21
CA THR A 7 5.26 3.24 -3.10
C THR A 7 4.27 4.04 -2.28
N MET A 8 4.15 5.34 -2.57
CA MET A 8 3.11 6.20 -1.99
C MET A 8 2.36 6.90 -3.12
N GLY A 9 1.03 6.84 -3.06
CA GLY A 9 0.12 7.53 -3.97
C GLY A 9 -0.89 8.36 -3.18
N VAL A 10 -1.24 9.52 -3.72
CA VAL A 10 -2.29 10.38 -3.20
C VAL A 10 -3.19 10.79 -4.37
N GLU A 11 -4.48 10.57 -4.22
CA GLU A 11 -5.52 10.98 -5.16
C GLU A 11 -6.45 11.98 -4.47
N VAL A 12 -6.73 13.10 -5.15
CA VAL A 12 -7.64 14.13 -4.65
C VAL A 12 -8.72 14.35 -5.70
N THR A 13 -9.97 14.10 -5.33
CA THR A 13 -11.13 14.37 -6.18
C THR A 13 -11.73 15.72 -5.82
N ILE A 14 -11.82 16.63 -6.79
CA ILE A 14 -12.49 17.93 -6.63
C ILE A 14 -13.92 17.84 -7.19
N GLY A 15 -14.89 18.22 -6.37
CA GLY A 15 -16.31 18.28 -6.71
C GLY A 15 -16.72 19.60 -7.34
N GLN A 16 -18.01 19.74 -7.63
CA GLN A 16 -18.57 20.96 -8.21
C GLN A 16 -18.46 22.14 -7.22
N GLY A 17 -17.96 23.28 -7.68
CA GLY A 17 -17.75 24.49 -6.85
C GLY A 17 -16.40 24.54 -6.11
N ASP A 18 -15.37 23.89 -6.66
CA ASP A 18 -13.99 23.86 -6.14
C ASP A 18 -13.83 23.27 -4.72
N ALA A 19 -14.82 22.50 -4.27
CA ALA A 19 -14.75 21.79 -3.00
C ALA A 19 -14.03 20.43 -3.17
N VAL A 20 -13.07 20.12 -2.30
CA VAL A 20 -12.48 18.77 -2.21
C VAL A 20 -13.60 17.80 -1.82
N LYS A 21 -13.85 16.77 -2.62
CA LYS A 21 -14.89 15.76 -2.36
C LYS A 21 -14.33 14.51 -1.68
N ASP A 22 -13.14 14.09 -2.10
CA ASP A 22 -12.50 12.86 -1.64
C ASP A 22 -10.96 13.01 -1.68
N VAL A 23 -10.30 12.40 -0.71
CA VAL A 23 -8.85 12.26 -0.66
C VAL A 23 -8.53 10.79 -0.36
N ALA A 24 -7.93 10.09 -1.32
CA ALA A 24 -7.44 8.74 -1.14
C ALA A 24 -5.91 8.74 -1.02
N PHE A 25 -5.40 7.93 -0.09
CA PHE A 25 -3.99 7.68 0.10
C PHE A 25 -3.73 6.18 0.06
N THR A 26 -2.79 5.78 -0.79
CA THR A 26 -2.32 4.40 -0.89
C THR A 26 -0.85 4.38 -0.56
N SER A 27 -0.46 3.56 0.40
CA SER A 27 0.94 3.23 0.65
C SER A 27 1.14 1.73 0.57
N SER A 28 2.18 1.32 -0.13
CA SER A 28 2.60 -0.08 -0.20
C SER A 28 4.07 -0.20 0.11
N VAL A 29 4.42 -1.20 0.92
CA VAL A 29 5.78 -1.53 1.30
C VAL A 29 6.01 -3.00 0.95
N LYS A 30 7.01 -3.25 0.12
CA LYS A 30 7.51 -4.60 -0.19
C LYS A 30 8.90 -4.73 0.39
N ALA A 31 9.09 -5.65 1.32
CA ALA A 31 10.38 -5.86 1.99
C ALA A 31 10.70 -7.35 2.09
N GLY A 32 11.92 -7.76 1.70
CA GLY A 32 12.39 -9.13 1.86
C GLY A 32 13.46 -9.54 0.86
N VAL A 33 14.01 -10.74 1.06
CA VAL A 33 14.91 -11.37 0.08
C VAL A 33 14.01 -11.87 -1.06
N GLY A 34 13.86 -11.08 -2.13
CA GLY A 34 12.96 -11.43 -3.24
C GLY A 34 11.49 -10.98 -3.09
N GLY A 35 11.16 -10.08 -2.16
CA GLY A 35 9.79 -9.52 -2.03
C GLY A 35 8.81 -10.31 -1.17
N LEU A 36 9.32 -11.11 -0.23
CA LEU A 36 8.57 -12.10 0.55
C LEU A 36 7.54 -11.53 1.57
N ALA A 37 7.72 -10.29 2.02
CA ALA A 37 6.73 -9.62 2.87
C ALA A 37 6.20 -8.38 2.14
N GLU A 38 4.89 -8.38 1.91
CA GLU A 38 4.17 -7.26 1.31
C GLU A 38 3.16 -6.72 2.32
N GLY A 39 3.27 -5.43 2.65
CA GLY A 39 2.29 -4.71 3.45
C GLY A 39 1.66 -3.61 2.60
N GLU A 40 0.33 -3.56 2.57
CA GLU A 40 -0.42 -2.54 1.85
C GLU A 40 -1.40 -1.85 2.80
N ILE A 41 -1.34 -0.52 2.84
CA ILE A 41 -2.23 0.33 3.63
C ILE A 41 -2.94 1.27 2.66
N ASN A 42 -4.26 1.15 2.60
CA ASN A 42 -5.13 2.00 1.81
C ASN A 42 -6.03 2.78 2.75
N GLY A 43 -5.96 4.11 2.73
CA GLY A 43 -6.94 4.92 3.44
C GLY A 43 -7.63 5.88 2.49
N ARG A 44 -8.92 6.09 2.76
CA ARG A 44 -9.75 7.03 2.02
C ARG A 44 -10.45 7.97 3.00
N PHE A 45 -10.49 9.23 2.64
CA PHE A 45 -11.23 10.27 3.32
C PHE A 45 -12.22 10.89 2.34
N ALA A 46 -13.46 10.40 2.39
CA ALA A 46 -14.56 10.94 1.59
C ALA A 46 -15.42 11.88 2.45
N LEU A 47 -15.78 13.05 1.92
CA LEU A 47 -16.80 13.90 2.55
C LEU A 47 -18.17 13.22 2.56
N GLU A 48 -18.46 12.41 1.54
CA GLU A 48 -19.67 11.59 1.45
C GLU A 48 -19.31 10.13 1.76
N GLY A 49 -19.65 9.65 2.96
CA GLY A 49 -19.38 8.26 3.40
C GLY A 49 -18.39 8.12 4.56
N GLY A 50 -17.68 9.20 4.90
CA GLY A 50 -16.79 9.28 6.07
C GLY A 50 -15.41 8.64 5.86
N PRO A 51 -14.50 8.82 6.83
CA PRO A 51 -13.17 8.23 6.76
C PRO A 51 -13.24 6.70 6.85
N SER A 52 -12.44 6.01 6.04
CA SER A 52 -12.18 4.58 6.26
C SER A 52 -10.73 4.24 5.96
N VAL A 53 -10.20 3.31 6.74
CA VAL A 53 -8.84 2.77 6.57
C VAL A 53 -8.97 1.27 6.36
N ASP A 54 -8.32 0.78 5.32
CA ASP A 54 -8.13 -0.64 5.03
C ASP A 54 -6.63 -0.94 5.09
N ALA A 55 -6.25 -1.97 5.82
CA ALA A 55 -4.86 -2.39 5.94
C ALA A 55 -4.81 -3.90 5.73
N SER A 56 -3.99 -4.32 4.78
CA SER A 56 -3.75 -5.73 4.48
C SER A 56 -2.26 -6.02 4.54
N ALA A 57 -1.93 -7.22 5.02
CA ALA A 57 -0.56 -7.71 5.06
C ALA A 57 -0.56 -9.11 4.50
N ASN A 58 0.21 -9.32 3.44
CA ASN A 58 0.40 -10.61 2.82
C ASN A 58 1.83 -11.07 3.06
N PHE A 59 1.96 -12.24 3.67
CA PHE A 59 3.25 -12.88 3.89
C PHE A 59 3.36 -14.10 3.01
N THR A 60 4.33 -14.08 2.09
CA THR A 60 4.69 -15.24 1.29
C THR A 60 5.98 -15.80 1.86
N PRO A 61 5.95 -16.93 2.60
CA PRO A 61 7.17 -17.49 3.17
C PRO A 61 8.16 -17.87 2.05
N PRO A 62 9.47 -17.67 2.26
CA PRO A 62 10.49 -18.06 1.29
C PRO A 62 10.39 -19.55 0.97
N GLY A 63 10.54 -19.90 -0.31
CA GLY A 63 10.79 -21.28 -0.71
C GLY A 63 12.19 -21.71 -0.28
N ILE A 64 12.41 -23.02 -0.11
CA ILE A 64 13.75 -23.59 0.14
C ILE A 64 14.76 -23.14 -0.94
N SER A 65 14.30 -22.93 -2.18
CA SER A 65 15.10 -22.42 -3.28
C SER A 65 15.58 -20.97 -3.10
N ASP A 66 14.88 -20.13 -2.33
CA ASP A 66 15.33 -18.76 -2.00
C ASP A 66 16.36 -18.72 -0.86
N LEU A 67 16.45 -19.80 -0.08
CA LEU A 67 17.35 -19.93 1.07
C LEU A 67 18.68 -20.61 0.73
N LEU A 68 18.75 -21.24 -0.44
CA LEU A 68 19.97 -21.86 -0.96
C LEU A 68 20.69 -20.85 -1.84
N PRO A 69 21.89 -20.37 -1.45
CA PRO A 69 22.74 -19.63 -2.37
C PRO A 69 23.19 -20.58 -3.49
N GLU A 70 23.17 -20.11 -4.74
CA GLU A 70 23.77 -20.82 -5.88
C GLU A 70 25.27 -21.07 -5.66
#